data_AF-A0A960SXR3-F1
#
_entry.id   AF-A0A960SXR3-F1
#
_cell.length_a   1.000
_cell.length_b   1.000
_cell.length_c   1.000
_cell.angle_alpha   90.00
_cell.angle_beta   90.00
_cell.angle_gamma   90.00
#
_symmetry.space_group_name_H-M   'P 1'
#
loop_
_entity.id
_entity.type
_entity.pdbx_description
1 polymer ?
#
loop_
_entity_poly.entity_id
_entity_poly.type
_entity_poly.pdbx_seq_one_letter_code
_entity_poly.pdbx_strand_id
1 'polypeptide(L)'
;MSPQPAKPFYSRNEMSRIERTWTLVAAGCLGAIFVVVFNLVGPLQVKSQAPSGKEVVSVDVSRILVDWTYFTDEEGNTMNQRNPFAVQSIMWVAMFVGFGELWIRWRALRNGRAMLRAGMLPEDERAMLTADDMRPIYVNARGFSRGAALPVLVRRLAMEFRKSRSVDRVNALLDSSLELFLHQLDLKYTLIRYLVWLIPTLG
;
A
#
# COMPACT_ATOMS: atom_id res chain seq x y z
N MET A 1 -17.07 6.52 39.51
CA MET A 1 -15.79 6.57 38.76
C MET A 1 -16.07 7.32 37.46
N SER A 2 -15.74 8.62 37.41
CA SER A 2 -15.99 9.44 36.22
C SER A 2 -15.15 8.92 35.05
N PRO A 3 -15.74 8.61 33.88
CA PRO A 3 -14.96 8.19 32.73
C PRO A 3 -14.05 9.34 32.33
N GLN A 4 -12.73 9.13 32.43
CA GLN A 4 -11.75 10.09 31.94
C GLN A 4 -12.04 10.33 30.45
N PRO A 5 -12.10 11.60 29.99
CA PRO A 5 -12.25 11.87 28.58
C PRO A 5 -11.04 11.27 27.86
N ALA A 6 -11.30 10.33 26.94
CA ALA A 6 -10.28 9.75 26.09
C ALA A 6 -9.44 10.90 25.49
N LYS A 7 -8.13 10.91 25.79
CA LYS A 7 -7.20 11.89 25.21
C LYS A 7 -7.44 11.90 23.70
N PRO A 8 -7.58 13.07 23.05
CA PRO A 8 -7.82 13.12 21.61
C PRO A 8 -6.66 12.40 20.93
N PHE A 9 -6.95 11.20 20.42
CA PHE A 9 -5.99 10.44 19.62
C PHE A 9 -5.90 11.19 18.30
N TYR A 10 -5.01 12.18 18.26
CA TYR A 10 -4.72 12.96 17.07
C TYR A 10 -4.21 11.98 16.01
N SER A 11 -5.12 11.46 15.21
CA SER A 11 -4.84 10.65 14.03
C SER A 11 -4.32 11.60 12.96
N ARG A 12 -3.09 12.09 13.20
CA ARG A 12 -2.17 12.51 12.15
C ARG A 12 -2.06 11.31 11.20
N ASN A 13 -2.15 11.52 9.89
CA ASN A 13 -1.96 10.52 8.83
C ASN A 13 -3.23 9.96 8.18
N GLU A 14 -4.25 10.79 7.91
CA GLU A 14 -4.60 10.85 6.48
C GLU A 14 -3.42 11.56 5.84
N MET A 15 -2.51 10.77 5.27
CA MET A 15 -1.37 11.29 4.55
C MET A 15 -1.94 12.24 3.50
N SER A 16 -1.56 13.52 3.59
CA SER A 16 -2.09 14.55 2.69
C SER A 16 -1.96 14.04 1.26
N ARG A 17 -2.90 14.37 0.37
CA ARG A 17 -2.82 13.97 -1.05
C ARG A 17 -1.43 14.29 -1.62
N ILE A 18 -0.81 15.37 -1.14
CA ILE A 18 0.56 15.80 -1.43
C ILE A 18 1.61 14.83 -0.89
N GLU A 19 1.54 14.44 0.39
CA GLU A 19 2.48 13.46 0.98
C GLU A 19 2.42 12.11 0.28
N ARG A 20 1.21 11.67 -0.12
CA ARG A 20 1.03 10.46 -0.93
C ARG A 20 1.76 10.57 -2.26
N THR A 21 1.58 11.68 -2.99
CA THR A 21 2.28 11.91 -4.26
C THR A 21 3.79 11.90 -4.07
N TRP A 22 4.30 12.56 -3.02
CA TRP A 22 5.73 12.55 -2.71
C TRP A 22 6.27 11.15 -2.38
N THR A 23 5.53 10.34 -1.62
CA THR A 23 5.95 8.95 -1.34
C THR A 23 6.00 8.09 -2.59
N LEU A 24 5.08 8.29 -3.54
CA LEU A 24 5.08 7.56 -4.81
C LEU A 24 6.21 8.03 -5.73
N VAL A 25 6.45 9.34 -5.81
CA VAL A 25 7.57 9.92 -6.55
C VAL A 25 8.91 9.44 -5.97
N ALA A 26 9.06 9.49 -4.64
CA ALA A 26 10.27 9.01 -3.97
C ALA A 26 10.50 7.50 -4.22
N ALA A 27 9.45 6.69 -4.20
CA ALA A 27 9.54 5.27 -4.54
C ALA A 27 9.97 5.06 -6.00
N GLY A 28 9.38 5.80 -6.95
CA GLY A 28 9.79 5.76 -8.36
C GLY A 28 11.26 6.20 -8.56
N CYS A 29 11.69 7.28 -7.89
CA CYS A 29 13.06 7.74 -7.90
C CYS A 29 14.03 6.70 -7.32
N LEU A 30 13.65 6.02 -6.23
CA LEU A 30 14.43 4.92 -5.67
C LEU A 30 14.60 3.78 -6.68
N GLY A 31 13.55 3.44 -7.42
CA GLY A 31 13.63 2.46 -8.51
C GLY A 31 14.56 2.91 -9.63
N ALA A 32 14.50 4.18 -10.04
CA ALA A 32 15.41 4.71 -11.06
C ALA A 32 16.88 4.73 -10.57
N ILE A 33 17.12 5.14 -9.32
CA ILE A 33 18.46 5.11 -8.70
C ILE A 33 18.96 3.67 -8.65
N PHE A 34 18.12 2.71 -8.27
CA PHE A 34 18.47 1.29 -8.26
C PHE A 34 18.96 0.82 -9.64
N VAL A 35 18.23 1.17 -10.70
CA VAL A 35 18.62 0.86 -12.09
C VAL A 35 19.95 1.51 -12.46
N VAL A 36 20.17 2.79 -12.12
CA VAL A 36 21.43 3.49 -12.43
C VAL A 36 22.60 2.88 -11.68
N VAL A 37 22.44 2.59 -10.39
CA VAL A 37 23.47 1.96 -9.56
C VAL A 37 23.84 0.59 -10.12
N PHE A 38 22.85 -0.25 -10.43
CA PHE A 38 23.12 -1.56 -11.03
C PHE A 38 23.76 -1.45 -12.43
N ASN A 39 23.41 -0.42 -13.22
CA ASN A 39 24.09 -0.13 -14.49
C ASN A 39 25.55 0.34 -14.31
N LEU A 40 25.94 0.81 -13.13
CA LEU A 40 27.30 1.27 -12.83
C LEU A 40 28.17 0.20 -12.17
N VAL A 41 27.57 -0.71 -11.37
CA VAL A 41 28.29 -1.67 -10.51
C VAL A 41 29.02 -2.77 -11.29
N GLY A 42 28.80 -2.93 -12.58
CA GLY A 42 29.50 -3.96 -13.37
C GLY A 42 28.77 -5.30 -13.39
N PRO A 43 29.24 -6.25 -14.20
CA PRO A 43 28.56 -7.53 -14.36
C PRO A 43 28.82 -8.43 -13.14
N LEU A 44 27.73 -8.87 -12.51
CA LEU A 44 27.77 -9.81 -11.39
C LEU A 44 27.78 -11.23 -11.93
N GLN A 45 28.98 -11.81 -12.05
CA GLN A 45 29.15 -13.20 -12.46
C GLN A 45 29.37 -14.11 -11.26
N VAL A 46 28.50 -15.10 -11.11
CA VAL A 46 28.68 -16.19 -10.15
C VAL A 46 29.27 -17.37 -10.91
N LYS A 47 30.55 -17.67 -10.64
CA LYS A 47 31.27 -18.81 -11.22
C LYS A 47 31.15 -20.00 -10.27
N SER A 48 30.61 -21.11 -10.76
CA SER A 48 30.63 -22.39 -10.04
C SER A 48 31.66 -23.32 -10.66
N GLN A 49 32.66 -23.74 -9.87
CA GLN A 49 33.65 -24.73 -10.28
C GLN A 49 33.27 -26.10 -9.74
N ALA A 50 33.28 -27.11 -10.61
CA ALA A 50 33.17 -28.50 -10.17
C ALA A 50 34.49 -28.94 -9.50
N PRO A 51 34.45 -29.99 -8.66
CA PRO A 51 35.66 -30.58 -8.05
C PRO A 51 36.74 -31.01 -9.06
N SER A 52 36.35 -31.18 -10.34
CA SER A 52 37.22 -31.48 -11.48
C SER A 52 38.03 -30.27 -11.99
N GLY A 53 37.90 -29.07 -11.42
CA GLY A 53 38.59 -27.86 -11.88
C GLY A 53 38.09 -27.29 -13.21
N LYS A 54 37.06 -27.89 -13.81
CA LYS A 54 36.38 -27.35 -15.00
C LYS A 54 35.23 -26.44 -14.56
N GLU A 55 35.14 -25.27 -15.16
CA GLU A 55 34.07 -24.29 -14.95
C GLU A 55 32.79 -24.86 -15.60
N VAL A 56 31.75 -25.12 -14.81
CA VAL A 56 30.56 -25.86 -15.30
C VAL A 56 29.40 -24.93 -15.64
N VAL A 57 29.21 -23.85 -14.89
CA VAL A 57 28.16 -22.85 -15.16
C VAL A 57 28.60 -21.47 -14.68
N SER A 58 28.64 -20.49 -15.58
CA SER A 58 28.69 -19.06 -15.26
C SER A 58 27.30 -18.46 -15.40
N VAL A 59 26.66 -18.09 -14.28
CA VAL A 59 25.40 -17.35 -14.32
C VAL A 59 25.73 -15.87 -14.27
N ASP A 60 25.35 -15.14 -15.32
CA ASP A 60 25.45 -13.68 -15.34
C ASP A 60 24.15 -13.07 -14.84
N VAL A 61 24.17 -12.63 -13.59
CA VAL A 61 23.01 -12.04 -12.93
C VAL A 61 22.68 -10.67 -13.53
N SER A 62 23.65 -9.99 -14.13
CA SER A 62 23.43 -8.67 -14.75
C SER A 62 22.56 -8.74 -16.00
N ARG A 63 22.65 -9.85 -16.75
CA ARG A 63 21.75 -10.13 -17.88
C ARG A 63 20.31 -10.34 -17.44
N ILE A 64 20.11 -10.94 -16.26
CA ILE A 64 18.77 -11.19 -15.71
C ILE A 64 18.20 -9.96 -15.02
N LEU A 65 19.03 -9.07 -14.45
CA LEU A 65 18.57 -7.94 -13.64
C LEU A 65 18.49 -6.60 -14.38
N VAL A 66 19.25 -6.40 -15.46
CA VAL A 66 19.31 -5.10 -16.19
C VAL A 66 19.44 -5.29 -17.71
N ASP A 67 19.21 -6.50 -18.23
CA ASP A 67 19.36 -6.85 -19.65
C ASP A 67 20.69 -6.34 -20.26
N TRP A 68 21.80 -6.63 -19.57
CA TRP A 68 23.12 -6.36 -20.12
C TRP A 68 23.39 -7.29 -21.31
N THR A 69 23.40 -6.74 -22.51
CA THR A 69 23.74 -7.45 -23.74
C THR A 69 25.21 -7.25 -24.08
N TYR A 70 25.89 -8.35 -24.38
CA TYR A 70 27.29 -8.37 -24.80
C TYR A 70 27.34 -8.64 -26.30
N PHE A 71 28.01 -7.76 -27.04
CA PHE A 71 28.33 -8.03 -28.43
C PHE A 71 29.82 -8.33 -28.51
N THR A 72 30.17 -9.46 -29.12
CA THR A 72 31.55 -9.76 -29.51
C THR A 72 31.85 -9.07 -30.83
N ASP A 73 32.86 -8.22 -30.82
CA ASP A 73 33.44 -7.64 -32.03
C ASP A 73 34.12 -8.75 -32.87
N GLU A 74 34.40 -8.50 -34.15
CA GLU A 74 35.11 -9.43 -35.05
C GLU A 74 36.50 -9.82 -34.51
N GLU A 75 37.07 -8.99 -33.62
CA GLU A 75 38.34 -9.19 -32.92
C GLU A 75 38.22 -10.02 -31.63
N GLY A 76 37.02 -10.52 -31.29
CA GLY A 76 36.78 -11.34 -30.10
C GLY A 76 36.66 -10.55 -28.78
N ASN A 77 36.65 -9.22 -28.85
CA ASN A 77 36.46 -8.35 -27.69
C ASN A 77 34.98 -8.24 -27.34
N THR A 78 34.60 -8.57 -26.09
CA THR A 78 33.23 -8.39 -25.59
C THR A 78 33.00 -6.92 -25.23
N MET A 79 32.19 -6.22 -26.02
CA MET A 79 31.75 -4.86 -25.70
C MET A 79 30.41 -4.88 -24.98
N ASN A 80 30.33 -4.18 -23.85
CA ASN A 80 29.11 -4.08 -23.03
C ASN A 80 28.18 -3.02 -23.63
N GLN A 81 27.03 -3.43 -24.16
CA GLN A 81 25.99 -2.48 -24.51
C GLN A 81 25.08 -2.26 -23.30
N ARG A 82 25.22 -1.11 -22.64
CA ARG A 82 24.33 -0.69 -21.55
C ARG A 82 23.07 -0.11 -22.16
N ASN A 83 21.93 -0.78 -21.97
CA ASN A 83 20.64 -0.23 -22.37
C ASN A 83 19.87 0.28 -21.15
N PRO A 84 20.03 1.58 -20.76
CA PRO A 84 19.31 2.12 -19.60
C PRO A 84 17.78 2.13 -19.79
N PHE A 85 17.29 1.97 -21.02
CA PHE A 85 15.87 1.97 -21.38
C PHE A 85 15.31 0.57 -21.68
N ALA A 86 15.99 -0.50 -21.22
CA ALA A 86 15.45 -1.84 -21.31
C ALA A 86 14.08 -1.95 -20.59
N VAL A 87 13.23 -2.86 -21.06
CA VAL A 87 11.91 -3.15 -20.44
C VAL A 87 12.06 -3.44 -18.94
N GLN A 88 13.18 -4.07 -18.58
CA GLN A 88 13.57 -4.33 -17.22
C GLN A 88 13.68 -3.08 -16.32
N SER A 89 14.22 -1.97 -16.83
CA SER A 89 14.28 -0.70 -16.08
C SER A 89 12.88 -0.22 -15.70
N ILE A 90 11.92 -0.36 -16.62
CA ILE A 90 10.51 0.00 -16.40
C ILE A 90 9.88 -0.93 -15.36
N MET A 91 10.19 -2.24 -15.40
CA MET A 91 9.70 -3.20 -14.41
C MET A 91 10.18 -2.86 -12.99
N TRP A 92 11.45 -2.50 -12.81
CA TRP A 92 11.98 -2.08 -11.50
C TRP A 92 11.25 -0.85 -10.99
N VAL A 93 11.11 0.20 -11.81
CA VAL A 93 10.38 1.42 -11.42
C VAL A 93 8.94 1.09 -11.05
N ALA A 94 8.23 0.29 -11.85
CA ALA A 94 6.86 -0.14 -11.57
C ALA A 94 6.75 -0.93 -10.26
N MET A 95 7.70 -1.81 -9.97
CA MET A 95 7.74 -2.58 -8.73
C MET A 95 7.94 -1.67 -7.51
N PHE A 96 8.87 -0.72 -7.57
CA PHE A 96 9.09 0.23 -6.47
C PHE A 96 7.88 1.12 -6.22
N VAL A 97 7.20 1.59 -7.28
CA VAL A 97 5.92 2.30 -7.15
C VAL A 97 4.87 1.43 -6.46
N GLY A 98 4.79 0.14 -6.82
CA GLY A 98 3.93 -0.83 -6.14
C GLY A 98 4.22 -0.98 -4.66
N PHE A 99 5.49 -1.08 -4.26
CA PHE A 99 5.89 -1.10 -2.85
C PHE A 99 5.56 0.20 -2.13
N GLY A 100 5.71 1.35 -2.78
CA GLY A 100 5.31 2.64 -2.24
C GLY A 100 3.82 2.67 -1.92
N GLU A 101 2.97 2.24 -2.85
CA GLU A 101 1.52 2.16 -2.65
C GLU A 101 1.15 1.16 -1.53
N LEU A 102 1.81 0.00 -1.48
CA LEU A 102 1.62 -0.99 -0.43
C LEU A 102 2.00 -0.45 0.95
N TRP A 103 3.12 0.28 1.05
CA TRP A 103 3.60 0.89 2.28
C TRP A 103 2.63 1.92 2.85
N ILE A 104 2.12 2.81 1.99
CA ILE A 104 1.13 3.83 2.36
C ILE A 104 -0.12 3.15 2.93
N ARG A 105 -0.59 2.08 2.29
CA ARG A 105 -1.76 1.31 2.75
C ARG A 105 -1.50 0.56 4.04
N TRP A 106 -0.33 -0.06 4.17
CA TRP A 106 0.04 -0.77 5.39
C TRP A 106 0.06 0.17 6.59
N ARG A 107 0.58 1.40 6.43
CA ARG A 107 0.51 2.45 7.46
C ARG A 107 -0.93 2.83 7.79
N ALA A 108 -1.78 3.02 6.77
CA ALA A 108 -3.19 3.34 6.98
C ALA A 108 -3.93 2.24 7.74
N LEU A 109 -3.72 0.97 7.37
CA LEU A 109 -4.30 -0.21 8.02
C LEU A 109 -3.81 -0.37 9.47
N ARG A 110 -2.52 -0.17 9.72
CA ARG A 110 -1.94 -0.26 11.06
C ARG A 110 -2.55 0.77 12.02
N ASN A 111 -2.80 1.98 11.52
CA ASN A 111 -3.51 3.01 12.25
C ASN A 111 -4.97 2.63 12.47
N GLY A 112 -5.66 2.11 11.44
CA GLY A 112 -7.05 1.64 11.55
C GLY A 112 -7.26 0.53 12.59
N ARG A 113 -6.31 -0.41 12.72
CA ARG A 113 -6.38 -1.47 13.75
C ARG A 113 -6.29 -0.92 15.18
N ALA A 114 -5.52 0.14 15.39
CA ALA A 114 -5.46 0.81 16.69
C ALA A 114 -6.81 1.47 17.07
N MET A 115 -7.61 1.85 16.06
CA MET A 115 -8.94 2.45 16.24
C MET A 115 -9.99 1.41 16.63
N LEU A 116 -9.94 0.20 16.07
CA LEU A 116 -10.81 -0.91 16.47
C LEU A 116 -10.58 -1.29 17.94
N ARG A 117 -9.31 -1.36 18.37
CA ARG A 117 -8.94 -1.62 19.77
C ARG A 117 -9.37 -0.51 20.74
N ALA A 118 -9.78 0.66 20.25
CA ALA A 118 -10.27 1.75 21.08
C ALA A 118 -11.74 1.58 21.50
N GLY A 119 -12.39 0.45 21.18
CA GLY A 119 -13.73 0.12 21.66
C GLY A 119 -14.83 1.02 21.09
N MET A 120 -14.71 1.40 19.81
CA MET A 120 -15.70 2.29 19.15
C MET A 120 -17.04 1.62 18.83
N LEU A 121 -17.11 0.30 18.86
CA LEU A 121 -18.32 -0.50 18.73
C LEU A 121 -18.31 -1.55 19.84
N PRO A 122 -19.46 -1.91 20.42
CA PRO A 122 -19.57 -3.12 21.22
C PRO A 122 -19.16 -4.31 20.34
N GLU A 123 -18.19 -5.11 20.78
CA GLU A 123 -17.79 -6.36 20.12
C GLU A 123 -18.80 -7.50 20.41
N ASP A 124 -19.81 -7.22 21.23
CA ASP A 124 -20.86 -8.15 21.60
C ASP A 124 -22.03 -8.04 20.62
N GLU A 125 -22.28 -9.11 19.84
CA GLU A 125 -23.34 -9.21 18.83
C GLU A 125 -24.76 -9.01 19.42
N ARG A 126 -24.91 -9.09 20.74
CA ARG A 126 -26.20 -8.94 21.43
C ARG A 126 -26.43 -7.56 22.02
N ALA A 127 -25.44 -6.67 21.97
CA ALA A 127 -25.54 -5.33 22.54
C ALA A 127 -26.32 -4.39 21.60
N MET A 128 -27.62 -4.24 21.85
CA MET A 128 -28.44 -3.25 21.17
C MET A 128 -28.13 -1.86 21.74
N LEU A 129 -27.53 -0.99 20.92
CA LEU A 129 -27.15 0.36 21.33
C LEU A 129 -28.41 1.21 21.57
N THR A 130 -28.59 1.69 22.81
CA THR A 130 -29.70 2.58 23.16
C THR A 130 -29.30 4.05 22.93
N ALA A 131 -30.28 4.96 22.85
CA ALA A 131 -30.05 6.39 22.60
C ALA A 131 -29.09 7.06 23.61
N ASP A 132 -29.03 6.56 24.85
CA ASP A 132 -28.13 7.05 25.89
C ASP A 132 -26.68 6.57 25.68
N ASP A 133 -26.48 5.38 25.09
CA ASP A 133 -25.16 4.79 24.81
C ASP A 133 -24.49 5.39 23.55
N MET A 134 -25.28 6.03 22.68
CA MET A 134 -24.80 6.66 21.45
C MET A 134 -23.93 7.90 21.70
N ARG A 135 -24.12 8.61 22.82
CA ARG A 135 -23.39 9.84 23.14
C ARG A 135 -21.89 9.60 23.42
N PRO A 136 -21.48 8.64 24.29
CA PRO A 136 -20.07 8.35 24.51
C PRO A 136 -19.38 7.80 23.24
N ILE A 137 -20.08 6.98 22.45
CA ILE A 137 -19.56 6.44 21.18
C ILE A 137 -19.30 7.56 20.17
N TYR A 138 -20.23 8.51 20.03
CA TYR A 138 -20.05 9.67 19.15
C TYR A 138 -18.89 10.57 19.59
N VAL A 139 -18.72 10.80 20.89
CA VAL A 139 -17.62 11.62 21.43
C VAL A 139 -16.27 10.96 21.17
N ASN A 140 -16.17 9.64 21.39
CA ASN A 140 -14.97 8.88 21.08
C ASN A 140 -14.67 8.90 19.57
N ALA A 141 -15.67 8.68 18.72
CA ALA A 141 -15.54 8.73 17.26
C ALA A 141 -15.10 10.12 16.74
N ARG A 142 -15.51 11.21 17.42
CA ARG A 142 -15.14 12.59 17.04
C ARG A 142 -13.64 12.89 17.22
N GLY A 143 -12.96 12.16 18.11
CA GLY A 143 -11.52 12.32 18.35
C GLY A 143 -10.64 11.78 17.22
N PHE A 144 -11.22 11.02 16.29
CA PHE A 144 -10.49 10.34 15.22
C PHE A 144 -10.55 11.08 13.88
N SER A 145 -9.56 10.82 13.01
CA SER A 145 -9.46 11.45 11.69
C SER A 145 -10.67 11.15 10.81
N ARG A 146 -11.05 12.15 10.00
CA ARG A 146 -12.17 12.06 9.03
C ARG A 146 -11.93 11.07 7.89
N GLY A 147 -10.73 10.50 7.78
CA GLY A 147 -10.38 9.51 6.75
C GLY A 147 -10.63 8.07 7.09
N ALA A 148 -10.83 7.76 8.37
CA ALA A 148 -11.06 6.40 8.77
C ALA A 148 -12.52 6.04 8.48
N ALA A 149 -12.72 4.97 7.71
CA ALA A 149 -14.06 4.54 7.29
C ALA A 149 -14.99 4.29 8.49
N LEU A 150 -14.46 3.68 9.56
CA LEU A 150 -15.24 3.27 10.73
C LEU A 150 -15.76 4.47 11.57
N PRO A 151 -14.95 5.43 12.02
CA PRO A 151 -15.46 6.62 12.72
C PRO A 151 -16.44 7.46 11.88
N VAL A 152 -16.21 7.54 10.55
CA VAL A 152 -17.13 8.25 9.64
C VAL A 152 -18.48 7.56 9.59
N LEU A 153 -18.48 6.22 9.50
CA LEU A 153 -19.70 5.41 9.50
C LEU A 153 -20.45 5.58 10.82
N VAL A 154 -19.78 5.34 11.95
CA VAL A 154 -20.35 5.48 13.30
C VAL A 154 -20.95 6.87 13.51
N ARG A 155 -20.26 7.92 13.05
CA ARG A 155 -20.77 9.29 13.15
C ARG A 155 -22.03 9.51 12.31
N ARG A 156 -22.08 8.99 11.08
CA ARG A 156 -23.24 9.09 10.20
C ARG A 156 -24.44 8.34 10.78
N LEU A 157 -24.24 7.11 11.25
CA LEU A 157 -25.28 6.28 11.86
C LEU A 157 -25.81 6.92 13.15
N ALA A 158 -24.92 7.41 14.03
CA ALA A 158 -25.32 8.09 15.26
C ALA A 158 -26.13 9.37 14.98
N MET A 159 -25.78 10.12 13.93
CA MET A 159 -26.56 11.31 13.54
C MET A 159 -27.93 10.93 12.96
N GLU A 160 -28.00 9.90 12.11
CA GLU A 160 -29.28 9.45 11.53
C GLU A 160 -30.19 8.83 12.58
N PHE A 161 -29.64 8.08 13.53
CA PHE A 161 -30.39 7.53 14.66
C PHE A 161 -30.96 8.65 15.54
N ARG A 162 -30.16 9.67 15.86
CA ARG A 162 -30.63 10.84 16.63
C ARG A 162 -31.75 11.61 15.93
N LYS A 163 -31.72 11.67 14.60
CA LYS A 163 -32.71 12.39 13.79
C LYS A 163 -34.01 11.59 13.63
N SER A 164 -33.90 10.32 13.27
CA SER A 164 -35.04 9.49 12.88
C SER A 164 -35.63 8.64 13.99
N ARG A 165 -34.83 8.33 15.03
CA ARG A 165 -35.14 7.32 16.08
C ARG A 165 -35.60 5.97 15.52
N SER A 166 -35.28 5.66 14.27
CA SER A 166 -35.71 4.45 13.56
C SER A 166 -34.48 3.61 13.22
N VAL A 167 -34.51 2.34 13.66
CA VAL A 167 -33.45 1.37 13.35
C VAL A 167 -33.43 1.06 11.85
N ASP A 168 -34.60 0.94 11.22
CA ASP A 168 -34.71 0.62 9.78
C ASP A 168 -34.02 1.68 8.90
N ARG A 169 -34.16 2.97 9.22
CA ARG A 169 -33.46 4.03 8.49
C ARG A 169 -31.94 3.99 8.69
N VAL A 170 -31.48 3.61 9.87
CA VAL A 170 -30.05 3.48 10.17
C VAL A 170 -29.46 2.28 9.43
N ASN A 171 -30.18 1.17 9.33
CA ASN A 171 -29.76 0.00 8.54
C ASN A 171 -29.68 0.33 7.05
N ALA A 172 -30.69 0.98 6.47
CA ALA A 172 -30.63 1.43 5.08
C ALA A 172 -29.45 2.40 4.81
N LEU A 173 -29.11 3.26 5.78
CA LEU A 173 -27.95 4.15 5.69
C LEU A 173 -26.62 3.39 5.83
N LEU A 174 -26.57 2.38 6.68
CA LEU A 174 -25.40 1.51 6.84
C LEU A 174 -25.09 0.80 5.53
N ASP A 175 -26.08 0.15 4.93
CA ASP A 175 -25.93 -0.61 3.69
C ASP A 175 -25.41 0.28 2.55
N SER A 176 -26.06 1.42 2.32
CA SER A 176 -25.62 2.38 1.29
C SER A 176 -24.22 2.95 1.55
N SER A 177 -23.85 3.15 2.82
CA SER A 177 -22.50 3.62 3.17
C SER A 177 -21.44 2.53 2.98
N LEU A 178 -21.77 1.28 3.27
CA LEU A 178 -20.88 0.14 3.06
C LEU A 178 -20.66 -0.12 1.57
N GLU A 179 -21.70 -0.07 0.75
CA GLU A 179 -21.60 -0.20 -0.71
C GLU A 179 -20.67 0.88 -1.29
N LEU A 180 -20.85 2.13 -0.88
CA LEU A 180 -19.99 3.23 -1.28
C LEU A 180 -18.53 3.00 -0.85
N PHE A 181 -18.29 2.50 0.37
CA PHE A 181 -16.94 2.20 0.84
C PHE A 181 -16.31 1.04 0.10
N LEU A 182 -17.05 -0.03 -0.20
CA LEU A 182 -16.57 -1.13 -1.01
C LEU A 182 -16.18 -0.65 -2.41
N HIS A 183 -17.02 0.19 -3.03
CA HIS A 183 -16.70 0.78 -4.32
C HIS A 183 -15.43 1.66 -4.28
N GLN A 184 -15.28 2.49 -3.24
CA GLN A 184 -14.07 3.28 -3.04
C GLN A 184 -12.83 2.42 -2.79
N LEU A 185 -12.98 1.29 -2.10
CA LEU A 185 -11.88 0.35 -1.89
C LEU A 185 -11.48 -0.29 -3.22
N ASP A 186 -12.44 -0.72 -4.03
CA ASP A 186 -12.15 -1.31 -5.34
C ASP A 186 -11.34 -0.36 -6.23
N LEU A 187 -11.81 0.89 -6.38
CA LEU A 187 -11.10 1.97 -7.09
C LEU A 187 -9.67 2.17 -6.58
N LYS A 188 -9.47 2.09 -5.26
CA LYS A 188 -8.14 2.18 -4.68
C LYS A 188 -7.32 0.96 -5.12
N TYR A 189 -7.80 -0.27 -4.89
CA TYR A 189 -7.04 -1.49 -5.18
C TYR A 189 -6.80 -1.75 -6.67
N THR A 190 -7.51 -1.06 -7.56
CA THR A 190 -7.30 -1.17 -9.02
C THR A 190 -5.85 -0.91 -9.44
N LEU A 191 -5.17 0.10 -8.87
CA LEU A 191 -3.77 0.40 -9.21
C LEU A 191 -2.84 -0.79 -8.91
N ILE A 192 -3.00 -1.40 -7.72
CA ILE A 192 -2.19 -2.56 -7.32
C ILE A 192 -2.49 -3.74 -8.24
N ARG A 193 -3.76 -3.96 -8.58
CA ARG A 193 -4.17 -5.00 -9.53
C ARG A 193 -3.50 -4.80 -10.89
N TYR A 194 -3.46 -3.57 -11.41
CA TYR A 194 -2.79 -3.29 -12.68
C TYR A 194 -1.28 -3.46 -12.60
N LEU A 195 -0.62 -3.08 -11.50
CA LEU A 195 0.81 -3.29 -11.33
C LEU A 195 1.17 -4.78 -11.23
N VAL A 196 0.38 -5.57 -10.48
CA VAL A 196 0.56 -7.02 -10.37
C VAL A 196 0.35 -7.72 -11.71
N TRP A 197 -0.53 -7.20 -12.56
CA TRP A 197 -0.70 -7.71 -13.92
C TRP A 197 0.43 -7.26 -14.86
N LEU A 198 0.85 -5.99 -14.79
CA LEU A 198 1.81 -5.39 -15.70
C LEU A 198 3.22 -6.01 -15.59
N ILE A 199 3.71 -6.23 -14.37
CA ILE A 199 5.07 -6.73 -14.12
C ILE A 199 5.33 -8.08 -14.83
N PRO A 200 4.50 -9.13 -14.66
CA PRO A 200 4.72 -10.41 -15.34
C PRO A 200 4.40 -10.38 -16.84
N THR A 201 3.67 -9.39 -17.34
CA THR A 201 3.48 -9.25 -18.81
C THR A 201 4.67 -8.59 -19.51
N LEU A 202 5.50 -7.87 -18.76
CA LEU A 202 6.68 -7.19 -19.28
C LEU A 202 7.98 -8.01 -19.17
N GLY A 203 8.04 -8.99 -18.26
CA GLY A 203 9.19 -9.87 -18.04
C GLY A 203 8.97 -11.25 -18.63
#